data_AF-A0A1J3E0A3-F1
#
_entry.id   AF-A0A1J3E0A3-F1
#
_cell.length_a   1.000
_cell.length_b   1.000
_cell.length_c   1.000
_cell.angle_alpha   90.00
_cell.angle_beta   90.00
_cell.angle_gamma   90.00
#
_symmetry.space_group_name_H-M   'P 1'
#
loop_
_entity.id
_entity.type
_entity.pdbx_description
1 polymer ?
#
loop_
_entity_poly.entity_id
_entity_poly.type
_entity_poly.pdbx_seq_one_letter_code
_entity_poly.pdbx_strand_id
1 'polypeptide(L)' 'VVGAVADKGSVLKLIPYTMHAVKQGFQDLGASSLQSAHDLLRSNVLRLEARTGAAQIEGGVHGLVSYEKRSF' A
#
# COMPACT_ATOMS: atom_id res chain seq x y z
N VAL A 1 -6.34 -27.17 -2.34
CA VAL A 1 -7.49 -26.23 -2.49
C VAL A 1 -7.46 -25.68 -3.91
N VAL A 2 -8.60 -25.68 -4.59
CA VAL A 2 -8.78 -24.99 -5.89
C VAL A 2 -9.85 -23.93 -5.64
N GLY A 3 -9.54 -22.66 -5.89
CA GLY A 3 -10.42 -21.53 -5.58
C GLY A 3 -10.51 -20.54 -6.74
N ALA A 4 -11.66 -19.91 -6.90
CA ALA A 4 -11.90 -18.86 -7.88
C ALA A 4 -11.75 -17.47 -7.24
N VAL A 5 -11.20 -16.51 -7.99
CA VAL A 5 -11.01 -15.11 -7.57
C VAL A 5 -11.79 -14.20 -8.51
N ALA A 6 -12.40 -13.15 -7.96
CA ALA A 6 -13.16 -12.18 -8.75
C ALA A 6 -12.26 -11.43 -9.74
N ASP A 7 -12.80 -11.13 -10.93
CA ASP A 7 -12.12 -10.33 -11.95
C ASP A 7 -11.76 -8.93 -11.43
N LYS A 8 -10.61 -8.43 -11.89
CA LYS A 8 -10.05 -7.11 -11.55
C LYS A 8 -9.96 -6.18 -12.78
N GLY A 9 -10.43 -6.64 -13.94
CA GLY A 9 -10.37 -5.91 -15.18
C GLY A 9 -8.99 -5.92 -15.83
N SER A 10 -8.79 -5.01 -16.80
CA SER A 10 -7.60 -5.02 -17.65
C SER A 10 -6.31 -4.63 -16.93
N VAL A 11 -5.26 -5.42 -17.16
CA VAL A 11 -3.89 -5.15 -16.73
C VAL A 11 -3.37 -3.79 -17.23
N LEU A 12 -3.84 -3.34 -18.40
CA LEU A 12 -3.48 -2.03 -18.96
C LEU A 12 -3.98 -0.85 -18.11
N LYS A 13 -4.98 -1.06 -17.25
CA LYS A 13 -5.44 -0.07 -16.27
C LYS A 13 -4.79 -0.29 -14.90
N LEU A 14 -4.71 -1.55 -14.46
CA LEU A 14 -4.18 -1.91 -13.16
C LEU A 14 -2.70 -1.54 -13.01
N ILE A 15 -1.85 -1.86 -13.99
CA ILE A 15 -0.39 -1.61 -13.89
C ILE A 15 -0.09 -0.10 -13.77
N PRO A 16 -0.60 0.79 -14.65
CA PRO A 16 -0.35 2.22 -14.50
C PRO A 16 -0.84 2.80 -13.17
N TYR A 17 -1.99 2.32 -12.67
CA TYR A 17 -2.49 2.71 -11.35
C TYR A 17 -1.54 2.28 -10.23
N THR A 18 -1.13 1.00 -10.21
CA THR A 18 -0.19 0.49 -9.20
C THR A 18 1.15 1.20 -9.27
N MET A 19 1.66 1.49 -10.46
CA MET A 19 2.89 2.26 -10.66
C MET A 19 2.81 3.66 -10.02
N HIS A 20 1.67 4.37 -10.19
CA HIS A 20 1.47 5.67 -9.54
C HIS A 20 1.36 5.54 -8.03
N ALA A 21 0.61 4.56 -7.52
CA ALA A 21 0.49 4.32 -6.09
C ALA A 21 1.84 4.04 -5.43
N VAL A 22 2.70 3.24 -6.08
CA VAL A 22 4.07 2.98 -5.60
C VAL A 22 4.90 4.26 -5.60
N LYS A 23 4.86 5.06 -6.67
CA LYS A 23 5.57 6.34 -6.72
C LYS A 23 5.12 7.31 -5.62
N GLN A 24 3.82 7.39 -5.35
CA GLN A 24 3.28 8.19 -4.26
C GLN A 24 3.80 7.70 -2.91
N GLY A 25 3.80 6.38 -2.68
CA GLY A 25 4.36 5.80 -1.46
C GLY A 25 5.85 6.14 -1.28
N PHE A 26 6.62 6.20 -2.36
CA PHE A 26 8.03 6.64 -2.32
C PHE A 26 8.17 8.12 -1.98
N GLN A 27 7.29 8.97 -2.50
CA GLN A 27 7.23 10.38 -2.12
C GLN A 27 6.92 10.55 -0.63
N ASP A 28 5.91 9.84 -0.13
CA ASP A 28 5.51 9.89 1.28
C ASP A 28 6.62 9.36 2.21
N LEU A 29 7.40 8.38 1.73
CA LEU A 29 8.59 7.85 2.41
C LEU A 29 9.79 8.83 2.38
N GLY A 30 9.78 9.82 1.49
CA GLY A 30 10.91 10.73 1.25
C GLY A 30 12.04 10.13 0.41
N ALA A 31 11.77 9.09 -0.40
CA ALA A 31 12.75 8.40 -1.23
C ALA A 31 12.47 8.64 -2.73
N SER A 32 13.51 8.95 -3.50
CA SER A 32 13.38 9.19 -4.95
C SER A 32 13.53 7.92 -5.81
N SER A 33 14.02 6.83 -5.21
CA SER A 33 14.28 5.56 -5.88
C SER A 33 14.36 4.41 -4.88
N LEU A 34 14.27 3.17 -5.38
CA LEU A 34 14.42 1.96 -4.56
C LEU A 34 15.76 1.92 -3.84
N GLN A 35 16.83 2.31 -4.51
CA GLN A 35 18.17 2.39 -3.96
C GLN A 35 18.22 3.41 -2.81
N SER A 36 17.68 4.62 -3.03
CA SER A 36 17.56 5.65 -1.99
C SER A 36 16.76 5.17 -0.79
N ALA A 37 15.65 4.46 -0.98
CA ALA A 37 14.86 3.90 0.13
C ALA A 37 15.66 2.89 0.96
N HIS A 38 16.45 2.02 0.32
CA HIS A 38 17.33 1.09 1.03
C HIS A 38 18.47 1.80 1.77
N ASP A 39 19.02 2.87 1.21
CA ASP A 39 20.07 3.64 1.86
C ASP A 39 19.54 4.39 3.08
N LEU A 40 18.33 4.97 3.00
CA LEU A 40 17.62 5.57 4.14
C LEU A 40 17.36 4.55 5.26
N LEU A 41 17.03 3.31 4.90
CA LEU A 41 16.85 2.22 5.88
C LEU A 41 18.18 1.85 6.55
N ARG A 42 19.25 1.61 5.78
CA ARG A 42 20.57 1.21 6.32
C ARG A 42 21.21 2.31 7.16
N SER A 43 20.97 3.58 6.82
CA SER A 43 21.44 4.73 7.58
C SER A 43 20.61 5.05 8.83
N ASN A 44 19.53 4.32 9.09
CA ASN A 44 18.56 4.56 10.19
C ASN A 44 17.84 5.92 10.10
N VAL A 45 17.86 6.59 8.94
CA VAL A 45 17.06 7.80 8.69
C VAL A 45 15.59 7.42 8.55
N LEU A 46 15.29 6.33 7.84
CA LEU A 46 13.96 5.74 7.79
C LEU A 46 13.71 4.96 9.09
N ARG A 47 12.60 5.27 9.76
CA ARG A 47 12.16 4.61 10.99
C ARG A 47 10.87 3.83 10.74
N LEU A 48 10.75 2.67 11.37
CA LEU A 48 9.60 1.79 11.26
C LEU A 48 9.00 1.56 12.65
N GLU A 49 7.69 1.32 12.67
CA GLU A 49 6.94 1.03 13.90
C GLU A 49 6.10 -0.23 13.71
N ALA A 50 6.12 -1.12 14.71
CA ALA A 50 5.28 -2.30 14.73
C ALA A 50 3.86 -1.92 15.17
N ARG A 51 2.85 -2.33 14.39
CA ARG A 51 1.44 -2.09 14.73
C ARG A 51 0.82 -3.33 15.38
N THR A 52 0.16 -3.13 16.52
CA THR A 52 -0.64 -4.17 17.19
C THR A 52 -1.84 -4.59 16.35
N GLY A 53 -2.45 -5.74 16.65
CA GLY A 53 -3.64 -6.21 15.93
C GLY A 53 -4.80 -5.21 15.98
N ALA A 54 -5.03 -4.58 17.14
CA ALA A 54 -6.02 -3.51 17.29
C ALA A 54 -5.70 -2.31 16.40
N ALA A 55 -4.44 -1.85 16.40
CA ALA A 55 -4.01 -0.71 15.58
C ALA A 55 -4.15 -0.99 14.07
N GLN A 56 -4.03 -2.24 13.62
CA GLN A 56 -4.25 -2.60 12.21
C GLN A 56 -5.73 -2.55 11.83
N ILE A 57 -6.62 -3.02 12.72
CA ILE A 57 -8.08 -2.94 12.52
C ILE A 57 -8.51 -1.47 12.42
N GLU A 58 -8.01 -0.63 13.33
CA GLU A 58 -8.25 0.81 13.33
C GLU A 58 -7.59 1.53 12.13
N GLY A 59 -6.49 1.01 11.60
CA GLY A 59 -5.85 1.58 10.40
C GLY A 59 -6.65 1.39 9.10
N GLY A 60 -7.64 0.50 9.11
CA GLY A 60 -8.53 0.26 7.98
C GLY A 60 -9.78 1.14 7.99
N VAL A 61 -10.77 0.79 7.18
CA VAL A 61 -12.11 1.40 7.27
C VAL A 61 -12.90 0.69 8.36
N HIS A 62 -13.37 1.42 9.37
CA HIS A 62 -14.12 0.86 10.50
C HIS A 62 -15.20 1.83 11.02
N GLY A 63 -16.16 1.32 11.80
CA GLY A 63 -17.19 2.14 12.47
C GLY A 63 -18.33 2.66 11.58
N LEU A 64 -18.57 2.04 10.43
CA LEU A 64 -19.59 2.44 9.45
C LEU A 64 -20.74 1.43 9.37
N VAL A 65 -21.96 1.90 9.07
CA VAL A 65 -23.12 1.03 8.79
C VAL A 65 -22.95 0.29 7.46
N SER A 66 -22.37 0.94 6.45
CA SER A 66 -22.01 0.33 5.17
C SER A 66 -20.83 1.07 4.51
N TYR A 67 -20.05 0.34 3.71
CA TYR A 67 -18.92 0.86 2.94
C TYR A 67 -18.73 0.03 1.68
N GLU A 68 -18.57 0.70 0.53
CA GLU A 68 -18.24 0.07 -0.74
C GLU A 68 -16.79 0.39 -1.12
N LYS A 69 -15.94 -0.64 -1.21
CA LYS A 69 -14.56 -0.47 -1.66
C LYS A 69 -14.49 -0.41 -3.18
N ARG A 70 -14.39 0.81 -3.72
CA ARG A 70 -14.08 1.02 -5.14
C ARG A 70 -12.57 0.95 -5.34
N SER A 71 -12.13 0.06 -6.22
CA SER A 71 -10.74 -0.01 -6.66
C SER A 71 -10.67 0.77 -7.96
N PHE A 72 -9.83 1.82 -7.98
CA PHE A 72 -9.45 2.71 -9.09
C PHE A 72 -10.43 2.92 -10.26
#